data_AF-A0AAQ3QN63-F1
#
_entry.id   AF-A0AAQ3QN63-F1
#
_cell.length_a   1.000
_cell.length_b   1.000
_cell.length_c   1.000
_cell.angle_alpha   90.00
_cell.angle_beta   90.00
_cell.angle_gamma   90.00
#
_symmetry.space_group_name_H-M   'P 1'
#
loop_
_entity.id
_entity.type
_entity.pdbx_description
1 polymer ?
#
loop_
_entity_poly.entity_id
_entity_poly.type
_entity_poly.pdbx_seq_one_letter_code
_entity_poly.pdbx_strand_id
1 'polypeptide(L)'
;MKNNYVQILYFRNSFQGVPGEDRQHWRSFLVKLGADNLKGARSEELFVALQKSVYIVYAMLGDVSIYVVGKDEYDELTLSEVIYVIMSCVKDVCGKTPTERLFLDKYGKICLCLDEIVWKGMLENTDKNRIRRLTKLRPPTEV
;
A
#
# COMPACT_ATOMS: atom_id res chain seq x y z
N MET A 1 -13.63 2.00 -21.35
CA MET A 1 -12.57 2.78 -20.67
C MET A 1 -11.65 1.77 -19.99
N LYS A 2 -10.37 1.73 -20.39
CA LYS A 2 -9.38 0.90 -19.69
C LYS A 2 -9.05 1.61 -18.39
N ASN A 3 -9.14 0.85 -17.33
CA ASN A 3 -9.28 1.33 -15.97
C ASN A 3 -7.90 1.12 -15.32
N ASN A 4 -7.05 2.17 -15.38
CA ASN A 4 -5.71 2.18 -14.80
C ASN A 4 -5.84 2.33 -13.28
N TYR A 5 -5.35 1.36 -12.51
CA TYR A 5 -5.44 1.40 -11.05
C TYR A 5 -4.19 0.89 -10.37
N VAL A 6 -3.67 1.70 -9.46
CA VAL A 6 -2.76 1.27 -8.39
C VAL A 6 -3.61 0.99 -7.15
N GLN A 7 -3.64 -0.26 -6.71
CA GLN A 7 -4.30 -0.64 -5.48
C GLN A 7 -3.27 -0.92 -4.40
N ILE A 8 -3.42 -0.28 -3.24
CA ILE A 8 -2.59 -0.55 -2.08
C ILE A 8 -3.44 -1.28 -1.04
N LEU A 9 -3.23 -2.59 -0.86
CA LEU A 9 -3.96 -3.35 0.16
C LEU A 9 -3.16 -3.41 1.46
N TYR A 10 -3.62 -2.65 2.44
CA TYR A 10 -3.40 -2.93 3.86
C TYR A 10 -4.66 -3.53 4.44
N PHE A 11 -4.48 -4.40 5.44
CA PHE A 11 -5.54 -5.07 6.18
C PHE A 11 -6.80 -4.18 6.27
N ARG A 12 -7.77 -4.55 5.42
CA ARG A 12 -9.19 -4.18 5.43
C ARG A 12 -9.73 -2.98 4.64
N ASN A 13 -9.03 -2.00 4.04
CA ASN A 13 -9.83 -0.86 3.49
C ASN A 13 -9.38 0.00 2.28
N SER A 14 -8.26 -0.23 1.58
CA SER A 14 -8.00 0.54 0.34
C SER A 14 -8.17 -0.30 -0.93
N PHE A 15 -9.30 -0.11 -1.59
CA PHE A 15 -9.65 -0.62 -2.93
C PHE A 15 -9.95 0.56 -3.86
N GLN A 16 -9.12 1.59 -3.81
CA GLN A 16 -9.28 2.71 -4.72
C GLN A 16 -9.11 2.21 -6.16
N GLY A 17 -10.14 2.41 -6.99
CA GLY A 17 -10.17 1.96 -8.38
C GLY A 17 -10.80 0.60 -8.65
N VAL A 18 -10.83 -0.34 -7.70
CA VAL A 18 -11.39 -1.68 -7.95
C VAL A 18 -12.93 -1.68 -7.86
N PRO A 19 -13.64 -2.18 -8.89
CA PRO A 19 -15.10 -2.37 -8.86
C PRO A 19 -15.52 -3.14 -7.60
N GLY A 20 -16.64 -2.74 -6.99
CA GLY A 20 -17.09 -3.30 -5.71
C GLY A 20 -17.23 -4.83 -5.71
N GLU A 21 -17.64 -5.39 -6.84
CA GLU A 21 -17.81 -6.82 -7.11
C GLU A 21 -16.49 -7.62 -7.07
N ASP A 22 -15.40 -7.02 -7.53
CA ASP A 22 -14.09 -7.69 -7.62
C ASP A 22 -13.30 -7.63 -6.31
N ARG A 23 -13.69 -6.77 -5.36
CA ARG A 23 -12.94 -6.55 -4.11
C ARG A 23 -12.78 -7.82 -3.29
N GLN A 24 -13.84 -8.63 -3.17
CA GLN A 24 -13.78 -9.89 -2.43
C GLN A 24 -12.85 -10.90 -3.11
N HIS A 25 -12.90 -10.98 -4.44
CA HIS A 25 -12.03 -11.85 -5.22
C HIS A 25 -10.56 -11.49 -5.02
N TRP A 26 -10.20 -10.21 -5.17
CA TRP A 26 -8.84 -9.72 -4.96
C TRP A 26 -8.35 -9.94 -3.53
N ARG A 27 -9.21 -9.78 -2.52
CA ARG A 27 -8.86 -10.10 -1.12
C ARG A 27 -8.44 -11.55 -0.96
N SER A 28 -9.29 -12.47 -1.37
CA SER A 28 -9.03 -13.90 -1.23
C SER A 28 -7.77 -14.31 -1.99
N PHE A 29 -7.57 -13.75 -3.18
CA PHE A 29 -6.37 -13.98 -3.98
C PHE A 29 -5.10 -13.48 -3.28
N LEU A 30 -5.06 -12.23 -2.82
CA LEU A 30 -3.87 -11.64 -2.19
C LEU A 30 -3.55 -12.32 -0.85
N VAL A 31 -4.57 -12.68 -0.06
CA VAL A 31 -4.38 -13.45 1.18
C VAL A 31 -3.74 -14.81 0.90
N LYS A 32 -4.21 -15.51 -0.14
CA LYS A 32 -3.63 -16.79 -0.54
C LYS A 32 -2.19 -16.62 -1.04
N LEU A 33 -1.95 -15.63 -1.91
CA LEU A 33 -0.63 -15.30 -2.43
C LEU A 33 0.37 -15.03 -1.30
N GLY A 34 -0.02 -14.25 -0.29
CA GLY A 34 0.79 -14.01 0.89
C GLY A 34 1.07 -15.26 1.72
N ALA A 35 0.04 -16.06 1.99
CA ALA A 35 0.18 -17.28 2.79
C ALA A 35 1.12 -18.32 2.15
N ASP A 36 1.18 -18.35 0.83
CA ASP A 36 2.02 -19.28 0.07
C ASP A 36 3.48 -18.78 -0.05
N ASN A 37 3.69 -17.45 -0.16
CA ASN A 37 5.00 -16.90 -0.55
C ASN A 37 5.73 -16.11 0.55
N LEU A 38 5.03 -15.58 1.55
CA LEU A 38 5.65 -14.77 2.62
C LEU A 38 6.12 -15.61 3.82
N LYS A 39 5.92 -16.93 3.80
CA LYS A 39 6.43 -17.83 4.83
C LYS A 39 7.95 -17.83 4.84
N GLY A 40 8.54 -17.34 5.93
CA GLY A 40 9.99 -17.25 6.07
C GLY A 40 10.64 -16.10 5.28
N ALA A 41 9.83 -15.24 4.64
CA ALA A 41 10.32 -14.04 3.99
C ALA A 41 10.96 -13.08 5.01
N ARG A 42 12.04 -12.41 4.62
CA ARG A 42 12.63 -11.35 5.45
C ARG A 42 11.77 -10.09 5.37
N SER A 43 11.81 -9.28 6.43
CA SER A 43 11.17 -7.97 6.38
C SER A 43 11.78 -7.13 5.26
N GLU A 44 10.93 -6.43 4.52
CA GLU A 44 11.23 -5.57 3.36
C GLU A 44 11.73 -6.31 2.12
N GLU A 45 11.69 -7.65 2.10
CA GLU A 45 11.96 -8.44 0.90
C GLU A 45 10.79 -8.31 -0.07
N LEU A 46 11.08 -7.85 -1.29
CA LEU A 46 10.08 -7.67 -2.34
C LEU A 46 9.85 -8.96 -3.11
N PHE A 47 8.58 -9.23 -3.36
CA PHE A 47 8.11 -10.31 -4.22
C PHE A 47 7.24 -9.73 -5.32
N VAL A 48 7.27 -10.37 -6.49
CA VAL A 48 6.52 -9.96 -7.66
C VAL A 48 5.72 -11.14 -8.18
N ALA A 49 4.46 -10.89 -8.49
CA ALA A 49 3.59 -11.84 -9.17
C ALA A 49 2.90 -11.16 -10.35
N LEU A 50 2.66 -11.93 -11.41
CA LEU A 50 1.88 -11.51 -12.56
C LEU A 50 0.61 -12.37 -12.63
N GLN A 51 -0.56 -11.74 -12.52
CA GLN A 51 -1.85 -12.41 -12.66
C GLN A 51 -2.58 -11.84 -13.87
N LYS A 52 -2.67 -12.63 -14.95
CA LYS A 52 -3.21 -12.23 -16.26
C LYS A 52 -2.42 -11.07 -16.86
N SER A 53 -2.83 -9.82 -16.59
CA SER A 53 -2.23 -8.59 -17.13
C SER A 53 -2.01 -7.55 -16.04
N VAL A 54 -1.95 -8.00 -14.79
CA VAL A 54 -1.85 -7.16 -13.61
C VAL A 54 -0.60 -7.60 -12.84
N TYR A 55 0.28 -6.65 -12.57
CA TYR A 55 1.45 -6.84 -11.72
C TYR A 55 1.05 -6.66 -10.25
N ILE A 56 1.58 -7.51 -9.40
CA ILE A 56 1.42 -7.43 -7.95
C ILE A 56 2.82 -7.42 -7.35
N VAL A 57 3.18 -6.34 -6.68
CA VAL A 57 4.40 -6.26 -5.86
C VAL A 57 3.99 -6.29 -4.40
N TYR A 58 4.63 -7.14 -3.61
CA TYR A 58 4.24 -7.34 -2.22
C TYR A 58 5.43 -7.66 -1.33
N ALA A 59 5.31 -7.30 -0.06
CA ALA A 59 6.37 -7.45 0.93
C ALA A 59 5.81 -7.56 2.35
N MET A 60 6.61 -8.14 3.24
CA MET A 60 6.37 -8.08 4.68
C MET A 60 7.07 -6.85 5.27
N LEU A 61 6.40 -6.12 6.16
CA LEU A 61 6.99 -5.06 6.97
C LEU A 61 6.64 -5.31 8.43
N GLY A 62 7.57 -5.94 9.17
CA GLY A 62 7.27 -6.47 10.49
C GLY A 62 6.15 -7.51 10.44
N ASP A 63 5.05 -7.27 11.15
CA ASP A 63 3.88 -8.18 11.19
C ASP A 63 2.84 -7.86 10.09
N VAL A 64 3.10 -6.88 9.22
CA VAL A 64 2.13 -6.39 8.24
C VAL A 64 2.54 -6.78 6.84
N SER A 65 1.64 -7.43 6.09
CA SER A 65 1.82 -7.65 4.65
C SER A 65 1.29 -6.47 3.85
N ILE A 66 2.05 -6.07 2.84
CA ILE A 66 1.75 -4.94 1.96
C ILE A 66 1.64 -5.47 0.54
N TYR A 67 0.57 -5.10 -0.15
CA TYR A 67 0.39 -5.46 -1.56
C TYR A 67 0.11 -4.19 -2.36
N VAL A 68 0.82 -4.03 -3.47
CA VAL A 68 0.59 -3.00 -4.46
C VAL A 68 0.28 -3.68 -5.79
N VAL A 69 -0.87 -3.37 -6.37
CA VAL A 69 -1.38 -3.99 -7.59
C VAL A 69 -1.48 -2.93 -8.67
N GLY A 70 -0.93 -3.19 -9.84
CA GLY A 70 -0.90 -2.24 -10.97
C GLY A 70 -1.20 -2.91 -12.29
N LYS A 71 -1.73 -2.11 -13.23
CA LYS A 71 -2.09 -2.54 -14.57
C LYS A 71 -1.65 -1.48 -15.58
N ASP A 72 -1.46 -1.89 -16.83
CA ASP A 72 -1.21 -1.02 -17.98
C ASP A 72 0.13 -0.26 -17.82
N GLU A 73 0.11 1.01 -17.41
CA GLU A 73 1.31 1.84 -17.23
C GLU A 73 2.09 1.55 -15.94
N TYR A 74 1.47 0.82 -14.99
CA TYR A 74 2.08 0.45 -13.72
C TYR A 74 2.70 -0.94 -13.79
N ASP A 75 3.94 -0.98 -14.26
CA ASP A 75 4.76 -2.19 -14.34
C ASP A 75 5.43 -2.55 -13.00
N GLU A 76 6.17 -3.66 -12.99
CA GLU A 76 6.90 -4.17 -11.82
C GLU A 76 7.81 -3.11 -11.16
N LEU A 77 8.55 -2.34 -11.97
CA LEU A 77 9.51 -1.37 -11.46
C LEU A 77 8.80 -0.19 -10.81
N THR A 78 7.75 0.31 -11.45
CA THR A 78 6.91 1.39 -10.92
C THR A 78 6.28 0.99 -9.59
N LEU A 79 5.71 -0.22 -9.53
CA LEU A 79 5.10 -0.73 -8.30
C LEU A 79 6.11 -0.98 -7.19
N SER A 80 7.35 -1.36 -7.54
CA SER A 80 8.46 -1.50 -6.59
C SER A 80 8.82 -0.17 -5.94
N GLU A 81 8.88 0.91 -6.71
CA GLU A 81 9.10 2.25 -6.15
C GLU A 81 7.95 2.65 -5.21
N VAL A 82 6.71 2.42 -5.63
CA VAL A 82 5.52 2.71 -4.82
C VAL A 82 5.54 1.97 -3.48
N ILE A 83 5.79 0.65 -3.48
CA ILE A 83 5.83 -0.12 -2.23
C ILE A 83 6.95 0.36 -1.29
N TYR A 84 8.11 0.77 -1.82
CA TYR A 84 9.18 1.36 -1.01
C TYR A 84 8.76 2.68 -0.35
N VAL A 85 8.13 3.58 -1.10
CA VAL A 85 7.63 4.85 -0.56
C VAL A 85 6.62 4.59 0.55
N ILE A 86 5.71 3.65 0.35
CA ILE A 86 4.72 3.30 1.36
C ILE A 86 5.38 2.68 2.60
N MET A 87 6.26 1.68 2.44
CA MET A 87 7.00 1.08 3.56
C MET A 87 7.75 2.13 4.36
N SER A 88 8.38 3.09 3.68
CA SER A 88 9.09 4.20 4.29
C SER A 88 8.16 5.13 5.07
N CYS A 89 6.97 5.44 4.54
CA CYS A 89 5.96 6.22 5.26
C CYS A 89 5.42 5.49 6.49
N VAL A 90 5.14 4.18 6.38
CA VAL A 90 4.67 3.36 7.50
C VAL A 90 5.73 3.31 8.60
N LYS A 91 7.00 3.10 8.25
CA LYS A 91 8.12 3.13 9.21
C LYS A 91 8.25 4.48 9.91
N ASP A 92 8.15 5.58 9.18
CA ASP A 92 8.21 6.94 9.76
C ASP A 92 7.06 7.22 10.73
N VAL A 93 5.85 6.78 10.38
CA VAL A 93 4.66 6.97 11.22
C VAL A 93 4.71 6.09 12.47
N CYS A 94 5.24 4.87 12.36
CA CYS A 94 5.38 3.94 13.48
C CYS A 94 6.60 4.24 14.37
N GLY A 95 7.65 4.85 13.83
CA GLY A 95 8.92 5.15 14.51
C GLY A 95 9.78 3.92 14.86
N LYS A 96 9.30 2.71 14.56
CA LYS A 96 9.95 1.41 14.77
C LYS A 96 9.31 0.37 13.85
N THR A 97 9.84 -0.86 13.85
CA THR A 97 9.27 -1.98 13.10
C THR A 97 7.76 -2.12 13.42
N PRO A 98 6.88 -2.08 12.40
CA PRO A 98 5.44 -2.15 12.62
C PRO A 98 5.00 -3.52 13.15
N THR A 99 4.27 -3.52 14.26
CA THR A 99 3.42 -4.66 14.66
C THR A 99 1.98 -4.39 14.22
N GLU A 100 1.13 -5.41 14.16
CA GLU A 100 -0.29 -5.24 13.81
C GLU A 100 -0.97 -4.18 14.69
N ARG A 101 -0.77 -4.27 16.01
CA ARG A 101 -1.32 -3.31 16.97
C ARG A 101 -0.82 -1.88 16.72
N LEU A 102 0.48 -1.69 16.55
CA LEU A 102 1.06 -0.36 16.32
C LEU A 102 0.57 0.24 14.99
N PHE A 103 0.46 -0.60 13.96
CA PHE A 103 -0.05 -0.21 12.66
C PHE A 103 -1.51 0.28 12.78
N LEU A 104 -2.36 -0.46 13.49
CA LEU A 104 -3.74 -0.08 13.75
C LEU A 104 -3.86 1.21 14.59
N ASP A 105 -3.01 1.37 15.62
CA ASP A 105 -2.98 2.58 16.45
C ASP A 105 -2.62 3.84 15.65
N LYS A 106 -1.89 3.69 14.53
CA LYS A 106 -1.49 4.78 13.63
C LYS A 106 -2.25 4.82 12.31
N TYR A 107 -3.27 3.97 12.16
CA TYR A 107 -3.95 3.70 10.90
C TYR A 107 -4.42 4.97 10.19
N GLY A 108 -5.05 5.90 10.91
CA GLY A 108 -5.54 7.15 10.32
C GLY A 108 -4.44 7.98 9.65
N LYS A 109 -3.25 8.07 10.25
CA LYS A 109 -2.12 8.80 9.67
C LYS A 109 -1.49 8.03 8.50
N ILE A 110 -1.47 6.71 8.58
CA ILE A 110 -1.02 5.86 7.47
C ILE A 110 -1.95 6.03 6.26
N CYS A 111 -3.26 6.04 6.46
CA CYS A 111 -4.24 6.32 5.39
C CYS A 111 -3.98 7.68 4.73
N LEU A 112 -3.70 8.73 5.50
CA LEU A 112 -3.35 10.04 4.92
C LEU A 112 -2.09 9.95 4.06
N CYS A 113 -1.06 9.21 4.48
CA CYS A 113 0.11 8.97 3.63
C CYS A 113 -0.27 8.24 2.34
N LEU A 114 -1.15 7.24 2.42
CA LEU A 114 -1.60 6.48 1.26
C LEU A 114 -2.40 7.35 0.28
N ASP A 115 -3.28 8.23 0.76
CA ASP A 115 -4.07 9.13 -0.08
C ASP A 115 -3.19 10.15 -0.83
N GLU A 116 -2.06 10.55 -0.24
CA GLU A 116 -1.06 11.39 -0.93
C GLU A 116 -0.21 10.60 -1.92
N ILE A 117 0.02 9.30 -1.70
CA ILE A 117 0.80 8.46 -2.63
C ILE A 117 -0.08 8.08 -3.82
N VAL A 118 -1.27 7.55 -3.55
CA VAL A 118 -2.23 7.11 -4.56
C VAL A 118 -3.58 7.75 -4.32
N TRP A 119 -4.08 8.46 -5.32
CA TRP A 119 -5.40 9.06 -5.29
C TRP A 119 -6.27 8.53 -6.42
N LYS A 120 -7.42 7.93 -6.08
CA LYS A 120 -8.37 7.34 -7.04
C LYS A 120 -7.72 6.32 -7.99
N GLY A 121 -6.69 5.63 -7.52
CA GLY A 121 -5.94 4.63 -8.29
C GLY A 121 -4.85 5.20 -9.20
N MET A 122 -4.56 6.50 -9.12
CA MET A 122 -3.44 7.14 -9.82
C MET A 122 -2.31 7.44 -8.84
N LEU A 123 -1.06 7.24 -9.28
CA LEU A 123 0.12 7.62 -8.52
C LEU A 123 0.29 9.14 -8.53
N GLU A 124 0.25 9.77 -7.36
CA GLU A 124 0.34 11.23 -7.20
C GLU A 124 1.71 11.68 -6.69
N ASN A 125 2.22 11.03 -5.64
CA ASN A 125 3.49 11.43 -5.03
C ASN A 125 4.35 10.22 -4.65
N THR A 126 5.62 10.25 -5.04
CA THR A 126 6.66 9.31 -4.57
C THR A 126 7.68 9.98 -3.64
N ASP A 127 7.68 11.31 -3.53
CA ASP A 127 8.56 12.04 -2.62
C ASP A 127 8.05 11.97 -1.18
N LYS A 128 8.76 11.19 -0.36
CA LYS A 128 8.52 11.02 1.08
C LYS A 128 8.49 12.34 1.85
N ASN A 129 9.39 13.28 1.57
CA ASN A 129 9.43 14.57 2.28
C ASN A 129 8.20 15.40 1.96
N ARG A 130 7.74 15.34 0.70
CA ARG A 130 6.50 15.99 0.27
C ARG A 130 5.28 15.36 0.96
N ILE A 131 5.14 14.04 0.92
CA ILE A 131 4.06 13.31 1.60
C ILE A 131 4.02 13.63 3.09
N ARG A 132 5.19 13.65 3.76
CA ARG A 132 5.28 14.00 5.18
C ARG A 132 4.82 15.43 5.48
N ARG A 133 4.99 16.38 4.57
CA ARG A 133 4.52 17.76 4.74
C ARG A 133 3.00 17.84 4.56
N LEU A 134 2.46 17.17 3.55
CA LEU A 134 1.03 17.18 3.22
C LEU A 134 0.18 16.49 4.29
N THR A 135 0.72 15.45 4.91
CA THR A 135 0.06 14.68 5.99
C THR A 135 0.20 15.32 7.38
N LYS A 136 0.79 16.52 7.51
CA LYS A 136 0.80 17.25 8.78
C LYS A 136 -0.61 17.79 9.04
N LEU A 137 -1.35 17.08 9.89
CA LEU A 137 -2.59 17.58 10.46
C LEU A 137 -2.31 18.89 11.20
N ARG A 138 -2.94 19.99 10.76
CA ARG A 138 -2.97 21.22 11.56
C ARG A 138 -3.85 20.96 12.79
N PRO A 139 -3.46 21.43 13.98
CA PRO A 139 -4.38 21.39 15.12
C PRO A 139 -5.65 22.18 14.77
N PRO A 140 -6.83 21.78 15.29
CA PRO A 140 -8.02 22.61 15.21
C PRO A 140 -7.64 23.98 15.73
N THR A 141 -7.79 25.01 14.91
CA THR A 141 -7.61 26.38 15.38
C THR A 141 -8.75 26.60 16.37
N GLU A 142 -8.44 26.84 17.64
CA GLU A 142 -9.44 27.25 18.62
C GLU A 142 -10.08 28.54 18.07
N VAL A 143 -11.37 28.46 17.73
CA VAL A 143 -12.20 29.61 17.28
C VAL A 143 -12.90 30.18 18.49
#